data_AF-A0A365KXP3-F1
#
_entry.id   AF-A0A365KXP3-F1
#
_cell.length_a   1.000
_cell.length_b   1.000
_cell.length_c   1.000
_cell.angle_alpha   90.00
_cell.angle_beta   90.00
_cell.angle_gamma   90.00
#
_symmetry.space_group_name_H-M   'P 1'
#
loop_
_entity.id
_entity.type
_entity.pdbx_description
1 polymer ?
#
loop_
_entity_poly.entity_id
_entity_poly.type
_entity_poly.pdbx_seq_one_letter_code
_entity_poly.pdbx_strand_id
1 'polypeptide(L)'
;MAYAIYRVFHLLWTGFLAFLTSIPILERGSLGRVVWDETFFLTIWLLGASLLFTKRFNVYGMIFTLAPLVFTAPIFIFMLSI
;
A
#
# COMPACT_ATOMS: atom_id res chain seq x y z
N MET A 1 17.75 -17.41 -3.60
CA MET A 1 18.22 -16.00 -3.64
C MET A 1 17.24 -15.09 -4.40
N ALA A 2 16.90 -15.39 -5.65
CA ALA A 2 15.99 -14.55 -6.46
C ALA A 2 14.65 -14.18 -5.78
N TYR A 3 14.01 -15.14 -5.11
CA TYR A 3 12.73 -14.91 -4.41
C TYR A 3 12.82 -13.94 -3.22
N ALA A 4 13.97 -13.89 -2.54
CA ALA A 4 14.19 -12.97 -1.44
C ALA A 4 14.40 -11.55 -1.95
N ILE A 5 15.16 -11.39 -3.04
CA ILE A 5 15.38 -10.11 -3.72
C ILE A 5 14.06 -9.54 -4.25
N TYR A 6 13.24 -10.39 -4.89
CA TYR A 6 11.91 -10.00 -5.36
C TYR A 6 11.02 -9.50 -4.22
N ARG A 7 10.98 -10.22 -3.08
CA ARG A 7 10.23 -9.79 -1.90
C ARG A 7 10.65 -8.43 -1.38
N VAL A 8 11.94 -8.16 -1.32
CA VAL A 8 12.48 -6.88 -0.84
C VAL A 8 12.11 -5.75 -1.80
N PHE A 9 12.29 -5.96 -3.11
CA PHE A 9 11.86 -5.00 -4.13
C PHE A 9 10.36 -4.73 -4.08
N HIS A 10 9.55 -5.79 -3.91
CA HIS A 10 8.10 -5.69 -3.78
C HIS A 10 7.69 -4.86 -2.57
N LEU A 11 8.32 -5.09 -1.41
CA LEU A 11 8.09 -4.30 -0.19
C LEU A 11 8.53 -2.84 -0.32
N LEU A 12 9.70 -2.60 -0.92
CA LEU A 12 10.22 -1.24 -1.13
C LEU A 12 9.30 -0.42 -2.04
N TRP A 13 8.92 -0.97 -3.19
CA TRP A 13 8.06 -0.27 -4.14
C TRP A 13 6.64 -0.09 -3.60
N THR A 14 6.02 -1.13 -3.03
CA THR A 14 4.66 -1.01 -2.46
C THR A 14 4.61 -0.08 -1.24
N GLY A 15 5.67 -0.08 -0.42
CA GLY A 15 5.80 0.83 0.72
C GLY A 15 6.02 2.28 0.28
N PHE A 16 6.82 2.51 -0.76
CA PHE A 16 6.99 3.85 -1.35
C PHE A 16 5.66 4.41 -1.87
N LEU A 17 4.82 3.58 -2.48
CA LEU A 17 3.50 4.01 -2.96
C LEU A 17 2.49 4.23 -1.82
N ALA A 18 2.51 3.38 -0.80
CA ALA A 18 1.74 3.61 0.42
C ALA A 18 2.16 4.93 1.09
N PHE A 19 3.44 5.28 1.04
CA PHE A 19 3.91 6.58 1.52
C PHE A 19 3.43 7.73 0.62
N LEU A 20 3.60 7.65 -0.70
CA LEU A 20 3.14 8.69 -1.63
C LEU A 20 1.64 8.95 -1.55
N THR A 21 0.84 7.90 -1.34
CA THR A 21 -0.61 8.05 -1.12
C THR A 21 -0.91 8.82 0.17
N SER A 22 -0.08 8.74 1.20
CA SER A 22 -0.26 9.48 2.46
C SER A 22 0.14 10.97 2.41
N ILE A 23 0.92 11.41 1.41
CA ILE A 23 1.41 12.81 1.29
C ILE A 23 0.30 13.83 1.00
N PRO A 24 -0.52 13.69 -0.08
CA PRO A 24 -1.59 14.66 -0.40
C PRO A 24 -2.70 14.74 0.67
N ILE A 25 -2.59 13.90 1.69
CA ILE A 25 -3.52 13.68 2.78
C ILE A 25 -3.07 14.43 4.04
N LEU A 26 -1.78 14.37 4.37
CA LEU A 26 -1.14 15.20 5.41
C LEU A 26 -1.32 16.70 5.12
N GLU A 27 -1.30 17.07 3.83
CA GLU A 27 -1.51 18.45 3.38
C GLU A 27 -2.98 18.91 3.47
N ARG A 28 -3.96 18.00 3.47
CA ARG A 28 -5.39 18.36 3.49
C ARG A 28 -5.97 18.59 4.90
N GLY A 29 -5.24 18.25 5.96
CA GLY A 29 -5.53 18.64 7.36
C GLY A 29 -6.92 18.28 7.93
N SER A 30 -7.74 17.54 7.19
CA SER A 30 -9.13 17.25 7.54
C SER A 30 -9.21 15.84 8.11
N LEU A 31 -9.41 15.74 9.44
CA LEU A 31 -9.69 14.51 10.19
C LEU A 31 -11.09 13.92 9.87
N GLY A 32 -11.52 13.99 8.62
CA GLY A 32 -12.78 13.44 8.15
C GLY A 32 -12.68 11.94 7.82
N ARG A 33 -13.77 11.40 7.26
CA ARG A 33 -13.93 10.00 6.79
C ARG A 33 -12.75 9.50 5.93
N VAL A 34 -12.05 10.44 5.27
CA VAL A 34 -10.84 10.24 4.45
C VAL A 34 -9.68 9.63 5.27
N VAL A 35 -9.48 10.05 6.53
CA VAL A 35 -8.42 9.51 7.42
C VAL A 35 -8.66 8.07 7.84
N TRP A 36 -9.92 7.67 7.97
CA TRP A 36 -10.28 6.29 8.30
C TRP A 36 -10.00 5.34 7.13
N ASP A 37 -10.34 5.74 5.91
CA ASP A 37 -10.03 4.97 4.70
C ASP A 37 -8.51 4.80 4.53
N GLU A 38 -7.73 5.83 4.83
CA GLU A 38 -6.26 5.81 4.76
C GLU A 38 -5.61 4.88 5.78
N THR A 39 -6.03 5.00 7.04
CA THR A 39 -5.54 4.15 8.13
C THR A 39 -5.87 2.69 7.82
N PHE A 40 -7.03 2.44 7.21
CA PHE A 40 -7.42 1.12 6.74
C PHE A 40 -6.47 0.59 5.65
N PHE A 41 -6.15 1.39 4.62
CA PHE A 41 -5.20 0.97 3.58
C PHE A 41 -3.78 0.74 4.09
N LEU A 42 -3.28 1.59 5.00
CA LEU A 42 -1.99 1.41 5.66
C LEU A 42 -1.96 0.14 6.52
N THR A 43 -3.05 -0.12 7.25
CA THR A 43 -3.18 -1.34 8.07
C THR A 43 -3.17 -2.59 7.20
N ILE A 44 -3.91 -2.58 6.08
CA ILE A 44 -3.91 -3.66 5.08
C ILE A 44 -2.50 -3.90 4.54
N TRP A 45 -1.77 -2.84 4.22
CA TRP A 45 -0.40 -2.96 3.72
C TRP A 45 0.54 -3.57 4.76
N LEU A 46 0.49 -3.11 6.01
CA LEU A 46 1.29 -3.64 7.12
C LEU A 46 0.97 -5.11 7.41
N LEU A 47 -0.30 -5.50 7.28
CA LEU A 47 -0.76 -6.88 7.44
C LEU A 47 -0.20 -7.75 6.31
N GLY A 48 -0.25 -7.27 5.06
CA GLY A 48 0.37 -7.93 3.92
C GLY A 48 1.89 -8.07 4.06
N ALA A 49 2.56 -7.01 4.51
CA ALA A 49 4.00 -6.99 4.79
C ALA A 49 4.37 -8.03 5.85
N SER A 50 3.58 -8.17 6.91
CA SER A 50 3.77 -9.18 7.95
C SER A 50 3.58 -10.61 7.41
N LEU A 51 2.56 -10.84 6.59
CA LEU A 51 2.28 -12.14 5.98
C LEU A 51 3.36 -12.59 4.98
N LEU A 52 4.04 -11.65 4.31
CA LEU A 52 5.17 -11.91 3.42
C LEU A 52 6.36 -12.62 4.11
N PHE A 53 6.50 -12.47 5.43
CA PHE A 53 7.53 -13.18 6.21
C PHE A 53 7.14 -14.61 6.56
N THR A 54 5.86 -14.99 6.41
CA THR A 54 5.38 -16.34 6.69
C THR A 54 5.27 -17.15 5.40
N LYS A 55 6.04 -18.25 5.27
CA LYS A 55 6.04 -19.09 4.05
C LYS A 55 4.65 -19.54 3.60
N ARG A 56 3.77 -19.90 4.56
CA ARG A 56 2.41 -20.36 4.28
C ARG A 56 1.50 -19.27 3.70
N PHE A 57 1.75 -18.01 4.03
CA PHE A 57 0.90 -16.89 3.65
C PHE A 57 1.55 -15.91 2.67
N ASN A 58 2.69 -16.29 2.08
CA ASN A 58 3.46 -15.43 1.20
C ASN A 58 2.62 -14.89 0.02
N VAL A 59 1.81 -15.75 -0.61
CA VAL A 59 0.91 -15.35 -1.70
C VAL A 59 -0.12 -14.31 -1.23
N TYR A 60 -0.74 -14.54 -0.07
CA TYR A 60 -1.67 -13.57 0.52
C TYR A 60 -0.96 -12.27 0.88
N GLY A 61 0.25 -12.33 1.44
CA GLY A 61 1.06 -11.15 1.74
C GLY A 61 1.36 -10.29 0.50
N MET A 62 1.65 -10.93 -0.64
CA MET A 62 1.80 -10.22 -1.93
C MET A 62 0.52 -9.54 -2.37
N ILE A 63 -0.63 -10.21 -2.25
CA ILE A 63 -1.93 -9.64 -2.62
C ILE A 63 -2.28 -8.46 -1.72
N PHE A 64 -2.13 -8.61 -0.40
CA PHE A 64 -2.45 -7.57 0.57
C PHE A 64 -1.54 -6.33 0.44
N THR A 65 -0.27 -6.51 0.09
CA THR A 65 0.62 -5.36 -0.20
C THR A 65 0.30 -4.66 -1.51
N LEU A 66 -0.37 -5.34 -2.46
CA LEU A 66 -0.84 -4.75 -3.72
C LEU A 66 -2.23 -4.11 -3.62
N ALA A 67 -3.06 -4.52 -2.67
CA ALA A 67 -4.42 -4.00 -2.53
C ALA A 67 -4.49 -2.47 -2.47
N PRO A 68 -3.68 -1.76 -1.65
CA PRO A 68 -3.68 -0.30 -1.64
C PRO A 68 -3.45 0.29 -3.03
N LEU A 69 -2.52 -0.28 -3.80
CA LEU A 69 -2.20 0.17 -5.16
C LEU A 69 -3.41 0.07 -6.10
N VAL A 70 -4.13 -1.05 -6.06
CA VAL A 70 -5.30 -1.28 -6.92
C VAL A 70 -6.42 -0.30 -6.60
N PHE A 71 -6.59 0.05 -5.33
CA PHE A 71 -7.61 1.00 -4.88
C PHE A 71 -7.19 2.46 -5.07
N THR A 72 -5.90 2.78 -4.99
CA THR A 72 -5.40 4.16 -5.14
C THR A 72 -5.05 4.51 -6.58
N ALA A 73 -4.74 3.54 -7.44
CA ALA A 73 -4.40 3.78 -8.84
C ALA A 73 -5.51 4.54 -9.62
N PRO A 74 -6.81 4.21 -9.49
CA PRO A 74 -7.87 4.99 -10.13
C PRO A 74 -7.91 6.45 -9.64
N ILE A 75 -7.65 6.68 -8.34
CA ILE A 75 -7.63 8.02 -7.74
C ILE A 75 -6.47 8.83 -8.33
N PHE A 76 -5.27 8.23 -8.42
CA PHE A 76 -4.11 8.86 -9.04
C PHE A 76 -4.33 9.17 -10.51
N ILE A 77 -4.89 8.21 -11.28
CA ILE A 77 -5.19 8.41 -12.71
C ILE A 77 -6.21 9.54 -12.89
N PHE A 78 -7.24 9.59 -12.05
CA PHE A 78 -8.26 10.64 -12.11
C PHE A 78 -7.68 12.01 -11.74
N MET A 79 -6.81 12.06 -10.73
CA MET A 79 -6.16 13.30 -10.28
C MET A 79 -5.12 13.83 -11.27
N LEU A 80 -4.46 12.94 -12.04
CA LEU A 80 -3.49 13.31 -13.07
C LEU A 80 -4.15 13.69 -14.41
N SER A 81 -5.42 13.33 -14.59
CA SER A 81 -6.22 13.60 -15.80
C SER A 81 -6.96 14.94 -15.75
N ILE A 82 -6.88 15.66 -14.64
CA ILE A 82 -7.42 17.02 -14.42
C ILE A 82 -6.26 18.01 -14.47
#